data_AF-A0A7S1IR92-F1
#
_entry.id   AF-A0A7S1IR92-F1
#
_cell.length_a   1.000
_cell.length_b   1.000
_cell.length_c   1.000
_cell.angle_alpha   90.00
_cell.angle_beta   90.00
_cell.angle_gamma   90.00
#
_symmetry.space_group_name_H-M   'P 1'
#
loop_
_entity.id
_entity.type
_entity.pdbx_description
1 polymer ?
#
loop_
_entity_poly.entity_id
_entity_poly.type
_entity_poly.pdbx_seq_one_letter_code
_entity_poly.pdbx_strand_id
1 'polypeptide(L)'
;VRILGQFNEWNKNGIPLNKSGEDFYIILNLEKGEHEYKFLVDGKFTVDNSQPTVTTPNGVSNVVTVTDDSILGSGEMDESLHLFGKGQVKGDDGYGQEEAVFEETRKFPPLCPPHLRYTPL
;
A
#
# COMPACT_ATOMS: atom_id res chain seq x y z
N VAL A 1 -20.71 -4.55 14.33
CA VAL A 1 -20.40 -4.26 12.92
C VAL A 1 -20.47 -5.55 12.12
N ARG A 2 -20.98 -5.51 10.89
CA ARG A 2 -20.99 -6.66 9.97
C ARG A 2 -20.35 -6.28 8.65
N ILE A 3 -19.85 -7.24 7.90
CA ILE A 3 -19.32 -7.06 6.55
C ILE A 3 -20.18 -7.82 5.53
N LEU A 4 -20.40 -7.19 4.38
CA LEU A 4 -21.10 -7.76 3.22
C LEU A 4 -20.22 -7.54 1.99
N GLY A 5 -20.22 -8.45 1.04
CA GLY A 5 -19.43 -8.31 -0.18
C GLY A 5 -19.75 -9.37 -1.22
N GLN A 6 -18.97 -9.41 -2.29
CA GLN A 6 -19.12 -10.42 -3.35
C GLN A 6 -18.93 -11.84 -2.82
N PHE A 7 -17.98 -12.04 -1.90
CA PHE A 7 -17.67 -13.32 -1.27
C PHE A 7 -18.81 -13.93 -0.44
N ASN A 8 -19.85 -13.16 -0.10
CA ASN A 8 -21.03 -13.66 0.59
C ASN A 8 -22.33 -13.35 -0.17
N GLU A 9 -22.24 -13.16 -1.48
CA GLU A 9 -23.38 -12.84 -2.36
C GLU A 9 -24.20 -11.62 -1.87
N TRP A 10 -23.53 -10.66 -1.21
CA TRP A 10 -24.19 -9.50 -0.60
C TRP A 10 -25.33 -9.88 0.37
N ASN A 11 -25.20 -11.02 1.06
CA ASN A 11 -26.21 -11.52 1.97
C ASN A 11 -26.55 -10.47 3.04
N LYS A 12 -27.84 -10.10 3.13
CA LYS A 12 -28.35 -9.07 4.07
C LYS A 12 -28.03 -9.34 5.53
N ASN A 13 -27.84 -10.61 5.90
CA ASN A 13 -27.45 -10.95 7.26
C ASN A 13 -26.00 -10.53 7.55
N GLY A 14 -25.13 -10.44 6.55
CA GLY A 14 -23.72 -10.09 6.69
C GLY A 14 -22.94 -11.06 7.58
N ILE A 15 -21.61 -10.92 7.57
CA ILE A 15 -20.73 -11.69 8.45
C ILE A 15 -20.36 -10.80 9.65
N PRO A 16 -20.60 -11.23 10.91
CA PRO A 16 -20.26 -10.42 12.07
C PRO A 16 -18.73 -10.32 12.25
N LEU A 17 -18.25 -9.12 12.56
CA LEU A 17 -16.83 -8.86 12.87
C LEU A 17 -16.55 -9.09 14.35
N ASN A 18 -15.33 -9.54 14.67
CA ASN A 18 -14.83 -9.62 16.04
C ASN A 18 -14.40 -8.23 16.52
N LYS A 19 -14.74 -7.87 17.75
CA LYS A 19 -14.34 -6.60 18.37
C LYS A 19 -13.12 -6.83 19.27
N SER A 20 -12.07 -6.04 19.08
CA SER A 20 -10.90 -5.99 19.98
C SER A 20 -10.56 -4.54 20.29
N GLY A 21 -10.83 -4.09 21.52
CA GLY A 21 -10.64 -2.69 21.90
C GLY A 21 -11.51 -1.75 21.05
N GLU A 22 -10.85 -0.90 20.27
CA GLU A 22 -11.47 0.04 19.33
C GLU A 22 -11.62 -0.53 17.92
N ASP A 23 -10.99 -1.68 17.63
CA ASP A 23 -10.93 -2.27 16.30
C ASP A 23 -11.99 -3.36 16.08
N PHE A 24 -12.36 -3.52 14.81
CA PHE A 24 -13.21 -4.60 14.33
C PHE A 24 -12.50 -5.37 13.22
N TYR A 25 -12.42 -6.70 13.34
CA TYR A 25 -11.67 -7.53 12.38
C TYR A 25 -12.33 -8.88 12.13
N ILE A 26 -11.99 -9.49 10.99
CA ILE A 26 -12.32 -10.86 10.61
C ILE A 26 -11.24 -11.39 9.69
N ILE A 27 -11.04 -12.71 9.69
CA ILE A 27 -10.15 -13.40 8.76
C ILE A 27 -11.04 -14.23 7.85
N LEU A 28 -10.98 -13.95 6.54
CA LEU A 28 -11.73 -14.65 5.50
C LEU A 28 -10.75 -15.16 4.44
N ASN A 29 -10.93 -16.41 4.02
CA ASN A 29 -10.22 -16.95 2.87
C ASN A 29 -10.99 -16.55 1.60
N LEU A 30 -10.35 -15.76 0.75
CA LEU A 30 -10.91 -15.26 -0.51
C LEU A 30 -10.14 -15.87 -1.67
N GLU A 31 -10.82 -16.11 -2.80
CA GLU A 31 -10.15 -16.51 -4.03
C GLU A 31 -9.32 -15.37 -4.61
N LYS A 32 -8.34 -15.68 -5.45
CA LYS A 32 -7.54 -14.67 -6.14
C LYS A 32 -8.42 -13.79 -7.03
N GLY A 33 -8.24 -12.48 -6.94
CA GLY A 33 -9.00 -11.50 -7.72
C GLY A 33 -9.40 -10.28 -6.92
N GLU A 34 -10.21 -9.42 -7.53
CA GLU A 34 -10.81 -8.25 -6.88
C GLU A 34 -12.12 -8.64 -6.20
N HIS A 35 -12.29 -8.22 -4.95
CA HIS A 35 -13.49 -8.46 -4.17
C HIS A 35 -14.03 -7.13 -3.63
N GLU A 36 -15.29 -6.86 -3.95
CA GLU A 36 -16.00 -5.72 -3.39
C GLU A 36 -16.62 -6.04 -2.03
N TYR A 37 -16.60 -5.06 -1.13
CA TYR A 37 -17.20 -5.16 0.20
C TYR A 37 -17.72 -3.83 0.74
N LYS A 38 -18.60 -3.91 1.74
CA LYS A 38 -19.12 -2.78 2.54
C LYS A 38 -19.32 -3.20 3.99
N PHE A 39 -19.25 -2.24 4.89
CA PHE A 39 -19.55 -2.43 6.30
C PHE A 39 -21.00 -2.04 6.61
N LEU A 40 -21.64 -2.79 7.49
CA LEU A 40 -22.90 -2.44 8.12
C LEU A 40 -22.62 -2.07 9.58
N VAL A 41 -22.56 -0.77 9.85
CA VAL A 41 -22.31 -0.18 11.17
C VAL A 41 -23.63 0.41 11.67
N ASP A 42 -24.14 -0.08 12.80
CA ASP A 42 -25.39 0.40 13.41
C ASP A 42 -26.60 0.48 12.44
N GLY A 43 -26.69 -0.50 11.53
CA GLY A 43 -27.77 -0.57 10.54
C GLY A 43 -27.59 0.34 9.32
N LYS A 44 -26.47 1.05 9.20
CA LYS A 44 -26.13 1.88 8.05
C LYS A 44 -24.96 1.29 7.26
N PHE A 45 -25.06 1.34 5.93
CA PHE A 45 -23.94 0.99 5.07
C PHE A 45 -22.87 2.07 5.12
N THR A 46 -21.63 1.66 5.31
CA THR A 46 -20.47 2.53 5.44
C THR A 46 -19.30 1.92 4.67
N VAL A 47 -18.53 2.80 4.05
CA VAL A 47 -17.27 2.48 3.38
C VAL A 47 -16.12 3.10 4.14
N ASP A 48 -14.98 2.43 4.13
CA ASP A 48 -13.75 2.97 4.68
C ASP A 48 -13.08 3.85 3.63
N ASN A 49 -12.96 5.15 3.90
CA ASN A 49 -12.35 6.11 2.97
C ASN A 49 -10.82 6.03 2.92
N SER A 50 -10.20 5.27 3.83
CA SER A 50 -8.75 5.04 3.81
C SER A 50 -8.37 3.89 2.87
N GLN A 51 -9.34 3.08 2.45
CA GLN A 51 -9.17 1.93 1.58
C GLN A 51 -9.63 2.26 0.15
N PRO A 52 -9.12 1.55 -0.87
CA PRO A 52 -9.59 1.69 -2.24
C PRO A 52 -11.11 1.49 -2.35
N THR A 53 -11.75 2.35 -3.16
CA THR A 53 -13.19 2.30 -3.41
C THR A 53 -13.51 2.28 -4.90
N VAL A 54 -14.58 1.58 -5.26
CA VAL A 54 -15.15 1.54 -6.61
C VAL A 54 -16.57 2.06 -6.61
N THR A 55 -16.93 2.82 -7.64
CA THR A 55 -18.30 3.29 -7.86
C THR A 55 -19.06 2.26 -8.69
N THR A 56 -20.00 1.55 -8.07
CA THR A 56 -20.89 0.62 -8.75
C THR A 56 -22.26 1.25 -9.01
N PRO A 57 -23.12 0.64 -9.85
CA PRO A 57 -24.51 1.08 -10.01
C PRO A 57 -25.29 1.11 -8.69
N ASN A 58 -24.85 0.33 -7.69
CA ASN A 58 -25.46 0.26 -6.35
C ASN A 58 -24.77 1.18 -5.32
N GLY A 59 -24.01 2.17 -5.81
CA GLY A 59 -23.26 3.14 -5.01
C GLY A 59 -21.79 2.75 -4.79
N VAL A 60 -21.16 3.41 -3.82
CA VAL A 60 -19.73 3.22 -3.52
C VAL A 60 -19.52 1.96 -2.67
N SER A 61 -18.55 1.12 -3.07
CA SER A 61 -18.07 -0.07 -2.35
C SER A 61 -16.57 0.06 -2.11
N ASN A 62 -16.05 -0.56 -1.05
CA ASN A 62 -14.60 -0.81 -0.97
C ASN A 62 -14.22 -2.00 -1.86
N VAL A 63 -12.96 -2.03 -2.30
CA VAL A 63 -12.40 -3.13 -3.11
C VAL A 63 -11.07 -3.60 -2.51
N VAL A 64 -10.86 -4.91 -2.50
CA VAL A 64 -9.58 -5.53 -2.10
C VAL A 64 -9.12 -6.49 -3.20
N THR A 65 -7.83 -6.44 -3.53
CA THR A 65 -7.23 -7.32 -4.53
C THR A 65 -6.42 -8.40 -3.83
N VAL A 66 -6.82 -9.65 -4.00
CA VAL A 66 -6.14 -10.83 -3.45
C VAL A 66 -5.24 -11.39 -4.52
N THR A 67 -3.93 -11.34 -4.30
CA THR A 67 -2.89 -11.89 -5.17
C THR A 67 -2.25 -13.12 -4.53
N ASP A 68 -1.51 -13.91 -5.32
CA ASP A 68 -0.80 -15.07 -4.78
C ASP A 68 0.33 -14.61 -3.84
N ASP A 69 0.42 -15.22 -2.65
CA ASP A 69 1.39 -14.91 -1.58
C ASP A 69 2.86 -14.94 -2.03
N SER A 70 3.16 -15.54 -3.20
CA SER A 70 4.49 -15.53 -3.79
C SER A 70 5.03 -14.12 -4.12
N ILE A 71 4.18 -13.09 -4.16
CA ILE A 71 4.57 -11.69 -4.46
C ILE A 71 4.93 -10.89 -3.20
N LEU A 72 4.57 -11.36 -2.00
CA LEU A 72 4.88 -10.66 -0.74
C LEU A 72 6.36 -10.80 -0.33
N GLY A 73 7.07 -11.76 -0.93
CA GLY A 73 8.52 -11.94 -0.74
C GLY A 73 9.38 -11.05 -1.64
N SER A 74 8.79 -10.34 -2.62
CA SER A 74 9.51 -9.53 -3.60
C SER A 74 9.30 -8.04 -3.38
N GLY A 75 9.46 -7.55 -2.14
CA GLY A 75 9.82 -6.14 -1.89
C GLY A 75 8.92 -5.04 -2.47
N GLU A 76 7.70 -5.34 -2.89
CA GLU A 76 6.73 -4.32 -3.30
C GLU A 76 6.14 -3.69 -2.04
N MET A 77 6.86 -2.69 -1.52
CA MET A 77 6.35 -1.77 -0.52
C MET A 77 5.26 -0.92 -1.16
N ASP A 78 4.11 -0.85 -0.50
CA ASP A 78 2.99 0.01 -0.86
C ASP A 78 3.46 1.46 -1.12
N GLU A 79 3.09 2.02 -2.28
CA GLU A 79 3.45 3.37 -2.72
C GLU A 79 2.98 4.47 -1.74
N SER A 80 2.07 4.14 -0.81
CA SER A 80 1.57 5.07 0.21
C SER A 80 2.64 5.57 1.20
N LEU A 81 3.83 4.96 1.25
CA LEU A 81 4.98 5.41 2.05
C LEU A 81 5.89 6.45 1.34
N HIS A 82 5.57 6.90 0.12
CA HIS A 82 6.30 7.94 -0.62
C HIS A 82 6.09 9.38 -0.11
N LEU A 83 5.93 9.59 1.21
CA LEU A 83 6.01 10.93 1.82
C LEU A 83 7.45 11.47 1.84
N PHE A 84 8.43 10.68 1.38
CA PHE A 84 9.81 11.08 1.18
C PHE A 84 10.21 10.89 -0.29
N GLY A 85 10.07 11.96 -1.09
CA GLY A 85 10.80 12.13 -2.36
C GLY A 85 10.03 11.77 -3.64
N LYS A 86 9.05 12.58 -4.04
CA LYS A 86 8.68 12.68 -5.46
C LYS A 86 9.79 13.42 -6.22
N GLY A 87 10.82 12.67 -6.64
CA GLY A 87 11.66 13.02 -7.78
C GLY A 87 11.05 12.40 -9.04
N GLN A 88 10.56 13.24 -9.94
CA GLN A 88 9.97 12.85 -11.22
C GLN A 88 10.99 12.06 -12.06
N VAL A 89 10.74 10.77 -12.34
CA VAL A 89 11.58 9.99 -13.26
C VAL A 89 11.24 10.44 -14.69
N LYS A 90 12.05 11.35 -15.25
CA LYS A 90 12.16 11.53 -16.70
C LYS A 90 13.00 10.36 -17.24
N GLY A 91 12.62 9.85 -18.41
CA GLY A 91 13.25 8.69 -19.02
C GLY A 91 14.74 8.87 -19.32
N ASP A 92 15.46 7.75 -19.26
CA ASP A 92 16.83 7.51 -19.73
C ASP A 92 17.68 8.77 -20.01
N ASP A 93 18.02 9.50 -18.96
CA ASP A 93 19.12 10.45 -18.97
C ASP A 93 20.38 9.67 -18.57
N GLY A 94 20.97 8.97 -19.54
CA GLY A 94 22.30 8.37 -19.35
C GLY A 94 23.30 9.36 -18.72
N TYR A 95 24.43 8.88 -18.20
CA TYR A 95 25.41 9.68 -17.43
C TYR A 95 25.51 11.16 -17.87
N GLY A 96 24.92 12.05 -17.07
CA GLY A 96 24.87 13.48 -17.36
C GLY A 96 26.28 14.09 -17.39
N GLN A 97 26.61 14.81 -18.45
CA GLN A 97 27.79 15.67 -18.52
C GLN A 97 27.50 17.10 -18.02
N GLU A 98 26.25 17.38 -17.62
CA GLU A 98 25.90 18.65 -17.00
C GLU A 98 26.58 18.76 -15.64
N GLU A 99 27.22 19.92 -15.43
CA GLU A 99 27.88 20.22 -14.17
C GLU A 99 26.83 20.25 -13.06
N ALA A 100 26.94 19.33 -12.09
CA ALA A 100 26.02 19.28 -10.96
C ALA A 100 26.21 20.53 -10.10
N VAL A 101 25.38 21.55 -10.33
CA VAL A 101 25.34 22.76 -9.50
C VAL A 101 24.66 22.42 -8.18
N PHE A 102 25.44 21.84 -7.28
CA PHE A 102 25.03 21.59 -5.89
C PHE A 102 25.66 22.66 -4.99
N GLU A 103 24.85 23.25 -4.13
CA GLU A 103 25.33 24.14 -3.08
C GLU A 103 25.95 23.29 -1.96
N GLU A 104 27.25 23.00 -2.09
CA GLU A 104 28.03 22.23 -1.11
C GLU A 104 28.18 23.04 0.19
N THR A 105 27.23 22.87 1.11
CA THR A 105 27.27 23.49 2.46
C THR A 105 28.34 22.86 3.36
N ARG A 106 28.93 21.73 2.95
CA ARG A 106 29.99 21.04 3.69
C ARG A 106 31.35 21.64 3.39
N LYS A 107 32.11 21.93 4.44
CA LYS A 107 33.49 22.46 4.32
C LYS A 107 34.50 21.43 3.79
N PHE A 108 34.23 20.14 3.97
CA PHE A 108 35.12 19.04 3.60
C PHE A 108 34.32 17.84 3.06
N PRO A 109 34.88 17.05 2.12
CA PRO A 109 34.25 15.84 1.63
C PRO A 109 34.10 14.79 2.74
N PRO A 110 33.20 13.79 2.55
CA PRO A 110 33.03 12.71 3.52
C PRO A 110 34.34 11.91 3.68
N LEU A 111 34.58 11.43 4.91
CA LEU A 111 35.75 10.60 5.21
C LEU A 111 35.64 9.23 4.54
N CYS A 112 36.76 8.75 4.00
CA CYS A 112 36.85 7.40 3.45
C CYS A 112 36.60 6.34 4.55
N PRO A 113 35.58 5.48 4.40
CA PRO A 113 35.30 4.41 5.35
C PRO A 113 36.50 3.48 5.51
N PRO A 114 36.80 2.99 6.73
CA PRO A 114 37.98 2.15 6.98
C PRO A 114 37.96 0.84 6.19
N HIS A 115 36.77 0.28 5.92
CA HIS A 115 36.60 -0.95 5.14
C HIS A 115 37.10 -0.83 3.69
N LEU A 116 37.04 0.37 3.10
CA LEU A 116 37.54 0.65 1.74
C LEU A 116 39.06 0.80 1.67
N ARG A 117 39.76 0.77 2.81
CA ARG A 117 41.23 0.85 2.89
C ARG A 117 41.89 -0.52 2.81
N TYR A 118 41.12 -1.60 2.89
CA TYR A 118 41.63 -2.95 2.78
C TYR A 118 41.66 -3.34 1.30
N THR A 119 42.85 -3.34 0.71
CA THR A 119 43.10 -3.92 -0.61
C THR A 119 43.66 -5.33 -0.42
N PRO A 120 42.85 -6.39 -0.56
CA PRO A 120 43.38 -7.76 -0.58
C PRO A 120 44.31 -7.90 -1.80
N LEU A 121 45.56 -8.32 -1.56
CA LEU A 121 46.56 -8.65 -2.57
C LEU A 121 46.27 -10.01 -3.21
#